data_AF-A0A437J9K9-F1
#
_entry.id   AF-A0A437J9K9-F1
#
_cell.length_a   1.000
_cell.length_b   1.000
_cell.length_c   1.000
_cell.angle_alpha   90.00
_cell.angle_beta   90.00
_cell.angle_gamma   90.00
#
_symmetry.space_group_name_H-M   'P 1'
#
loop_
_entity.id
_entity.type
_entity.pdbx_description
1 polymer ?
#
loop_
_entity_poly.entity_id
_entity_poly.type
_entity_poly.pdbx_seq_one_letter_code
_entity_poly.pdbx_strand_id
1 'polypeptide(L)'
;MAEWLYEEGIGECRAALIEKGVIVEAQIEREGSAVLAGACAPGKLVRTVIPKKRGIVRLDSGEEVLIEPIPPKVAEGSQLLVDILRAAIPEEGRLKLAKGRIAAPGSKAAPGPSLLQRLRATGLPVIPCPAHEEDRLEAHGWSELLDEAARGEVGREDAALRIFPTPAMVLIDVDGSLPPAQLGPKGAKLAALAIRRMGLCGSIGIDLPTMNNKDERMIAAAQIDKYLPLPFERTAVNGFGFVQIIRRRERASLMEVLRADPVRTAAMALLRQAERHGTGGAVTIVAGPAIADLLYRMPDWTQRLAARRGGAVEVRADPALTLAAGYLEP
;
A
#
# COMPACT_ATOMS: atom_id res chain seq x y z
N MET A 1 23.57 5.71 4.07
CA MET A 1 23.16 4.34 4.47
C MET A 1 21.66 4.22 4.21
N ALA A 2 21.14 3.03 3.92
CA ALA A 2 19.69 2.84 3.78
C ALA A 2 19.10 2.44 5.13
N GLU A 3 18.02 3.09 5.55
CA GLU A 3 17.36 2.83 6.83
C GLU A 3 15.84 2.96 6.72
N TRP A 4 15.11 2.14 7.48
CA TRP A 4 13.67 2.27 7.62
C TRP A 4 13.34 3.27 8.72
N LEU A 5 12.49 4.24 8.40
CA LEU A 5 11.71 4.96 9.40
C LEU A 5 10.42 4.21 9.64
N TYR A 6 10.07 3.97 10.90
CA TYR A 6 8.85 3.27 11.30
C TYR A 6 8.08 4.07 12.34
N GLU A 7 6.84 4.40 12.04
CA GLU A 7 5.94 5.09 12.95
C GLU A 7 4.79 4.17 13.37
N GLU A 8 4.72 3.88 14.67
CA GLU A 8 3.60 3.16 15.29
C GLU A 8 2.47 4.12 15.64
N GLY A 9 1.57 4.24 14.69
CA GLY A 9 0.49 5.20 14.73
C GLY A 9 -0.81 4.70 15.38
N ILE A 10 -1.71 5.65 15.63
CA ILE A 10 -3.12 5.38 15.92
C ILE A 10 -3.83 4.93 14.63
N GLY A 11 -4.46 3.75 14.65
CA GLY A 11 -5.27 3.22 13.53
C GLY A 11 -4.49 2.72 12.30
N GLU A 12 -3.19 2.97 12.22
CA GLU A 12 -2.27 2.45 11.21
C GLU A 12 -0.79 2.57 11.63
N CYS A 13 0.06 1.73 11.05
CA CYS A 13 1.51 1.91 11.06
C CYS A 13 1.98 2.45 9.71
N ARG A 14 2.96 3.37 9.73
CA ARG A 14 3.61 3.93 8.53
C ARG A 14 5.08 3.58 8.52
N ALA A 15 5.64 3.34 7.33
CA ALA A 15 7.07 3.13 7.17
C ALA A 15 7.58 3.67 5.84
N ALA A 16 8.80 4.21 5.86
CA ALA A 16 9.52 4.64 4.67
C ALA A 16 10.97 4.16 4.72
N LEU A 17 11.46 3.57 3.64
CA LEU A 17 12.87 3.29 3.43
C LEU A 17 13.54 4.53 2.87
N ILE A 18 14.47 5.08 3.62
CA ILE A 18 15.24 6.26 3.24
C ILE A 18 16.59 5.82 2.68
N GLU A 19 16.91 6.28 1.47
CA GLU A 19 18.22 6.09 0.87
C GLU A 19 18.70 7.44 0.34
N LYS A 20 19.86 7.92 0.83
CA LYS A 20 20.43 9.24 0.45
C LYS A 20 19.44 10.40 0.64
N GLY A 21 18.67 10.36 1.73
CA GLY A 21 17.74 11.42 2.10
C GLY A 21 16.41 11.42 1.35
N VAL A 22 16.14 10.42 0.49
CA VAL A 22 14.88 10.30 -0.25
C VAL A 22 14.14 9.02 0.08
N ILE A 23 12.80 9.06 0.04
CA ILE A 23 11.95 7.87 0.19
C ILE A 23 12.06 7.02 -1.08
N VAL A 24 12.59 5.80 -0.94
CA VAL A 24 12.70 4.83 -2.06
C VAL A 24 11.66 3.70 -1.97
N GLU A 25 11.05 3.51 -0.81
CA GLU A 25 9.95 2.56 -0.58
C GLU A 25 9.07 3.07 0.57
N ALA A 26 7.75 2.97 0.44
CA ALA A 26 6.81 3.30 1.51
C ALA A 26 5.77 2.20 1.69
N GLN A 27 5.39 1.97 2.95
CA GLN A 27 4.36 1.01 3.33
C GLN A 27 3.44 1.61 4.39
N ILE A 28 2.14 1.36 4.24
CA ILE A 28 1.11 1.64 5.26
C ILE A 28 0.42 0.31 5.58
N GLU A 29 0.29 0.01 6.86
CA GLU A 29 -0.50 -1.11 7.34
C GLU A 29 -1.61 -0.58 8.27
N ARG A 30 -2.86 -0.64 7.81
CA ARG A 30 -4.02 -0.24 8.60
C ARG A 30 -4.25 -1.25 9.72
N GLU A 31 -4.57 -0.75 10.91
CA GLU A 31 -5.03 -1.59 12.01
C GLU A 31 -6.37 -2.24 11.64
N GLY A 32 -6.53 -3.53 11.90
CA GLY A 32 -7.75 -4.26 11.56
C GLY A 32 -7.61 -5.77 11.73
N SER A 33 -8.70 -6.48 11.44
CA SER A 33 -8.79 -7.95 11.54
C SER A 33 -8.53 -8.68 10.22
N ALA A 34 -8.21 -7.95 9.15
CA ALA A 34 -7.90 -8.52 7.85
C ALA A 34 -6.68 -9.44 7.94
N VAL A 35 -6.76 -10.60 7.31
CA VAL A 35 -5.69 -11.59 7.37
C VAL A 35 -4.47 -11.13 6.57
N LEU A 36 -3.29 -11.23 7.19
CA LEU A 36 -2.04 -10.84 6.56
C LEU A 36 -1.46 -11.96 5.70
N ALA A 37 -0.76 -11.61 4.62
CA ALA A 37 0.06 -12.57 3.88
C ALA A 37 1.14 -13.17 4.79
N GLY A 38 1.36 -14.48 4.67
CA GLY A 38 2.23 -15.26 5.54
C GLY A 38 1.54 -15.83 6.78
N ALA A 39 0.27 -15.47 7.04
CA ALA A 39 -0.51 -16.10 8.11
C ALA A 39 -0.84 -17.57 7.80
N CYS A 40 -0.98 -18.38 8.83
CA CYS A 40 -1.64 -19.68 8.77
C CYS A 40 -2.94 -19.58 9.57
N ALA A 41 -4.08 -19.49 8.89
CA ALA A 41 -5.35 -19.15 9.51
C ALA A 41 -6.35 -20.32 9.47
N PRO A 42 -7.05 -20.62 10.57
CA PRO A 42 -8.13 -21.61 10.57
C PRO A 42 -9.37 -21.11 9.83
N GLY A 43 -10.07 -22.04 9.18
CA GLY A 43 -11.33 -21.77 8.54
C GLY A 43 -11.99 -23.01 7.95
N LYS A 44 -13.15 -22.79 7.33
CA LYS A 44 -14.00 -23.82 6.76
C LYS A 44 -14.13 -23.66 5.24
N LEU A 45 -13.95 -24.74 4.47
CA LEU A 45 -14.28 -24.73 3.04
C LEU A 45 -15.81 -24.61 2.90
N VAL A 46 -16.29 -23.44 2.47
CA VAL A 46 -17.74 -23.15 2.38
C VAL A 46 -18.28 -23.29 0.96
N ARG A 47 -17.41 -23.26 -0.05
CA ARG A 47 -17.83 -23.37 -1.46
C ARG A 47 -16.71 -23.89 -2.35
N THR A 48 -17.02 -24.87 -3.19
CA THR A 48 -16.19 -25.31 -4.32
C THR A 48 -16.61 -24.53 -5.55
N VAL A 49 -15.68 -23.78 -6.12
CA VAL A 49 -15.92 -22.96 -7.32
C VAL A 49 -15.60 -23.74 -8.58
N ILE A 50 -14.45 -24.43 -8.58
CA ILE A 50 -14.03 -25.34 -9.65
C ILE A 50 -13.64 -26.66 -8.98
N PRO A 51 -14.34 -27.77 -9.29
CA PRO A 51 -14.05 -29.07 -8.68
C PRO A 51 -12.56 -29.43 -8.73
N LYS A 52 -12.00 -29.84 -7.58
CA LYS A 52 -10.59 -30.24 -7.40
C LYS A 52 -9.54 -29.16 -7.72
N LYS A 53 -9.95 -27.90 -7.93
CA LYS A 53 -9.03 -26.83 -8.32
C LYS A 53 -9.20 -25.58 -7.47
N ARG A 54 -10.42 -25.08 -7.28
CA ARG A 54 -10.64 -23.76 -6.68
C ARG A 54 -11.81 -23.76 -5.74
N GLY A 55 -11.63 -23.17 -4.56
CA GLY A 55 -12.66 -23.06 -3.53
C GLY A 55 -12.56 -21.78 -2.75
N ILE A 56 -13.56 -21.56 -1.90
CA ILE A 56 -13.63 -20.44 -0.97
C ILE A 56 -13.67 -20.99 0.44
N VAL A 57 -12.68 -20.61 1.21
CA VAL A 57 -12.62 -20.86 2.64
C VAL A 57 -13.10 -19.61 3.36
N ARG A 58 -14.03 -19.76 4.30
CA ARG A 58 -14.36 -18.71 5.25
C ARG A 58 -13.49 -18.93 6.48
N LEU A 59 -12.61 -17.98 6.77
CA LEU A 59 -11.79 -18.00 7.98
C LEU A 59 -12.65 -17.80 9.22
N ASP A 60 -12.12 -18.17 10.38
CA ASP A 60 -12.79 -17.93 11.67
C ASP A 60 -13.00 -16.43 11.95
N SER A 61 -12.19 -15.55 11.33
CA SER A 61 -12.39 -14.09 11.33
C SER A 61 -13.60 -13.63 10.51
N GLY A 62 -14.22 -14.53 9.73
CA GLY A 62 -15.30 -14.22 8.79
C GLY A 62 -14.83 -13.85 7.38
N GLU A 63 -13.54 -13.58 7.17
CA GLU A 63 -12.99 -13.24 5.86
C GLU A 63 -13.03 -14.44 4.88
N GLU A 64 -13.34 -14.19 3.62
CA GLU A 64 -13.33 -15.20 2.57
C GLU A 64 -12.00 -15.21 1.80
N VAL A 65 -11.41 -16.40 1.69
CA VAL A 65 -10.13 -16.65 1.02
C VAL A 65 -10.34 -17.58 -0.16
N LEU A 66 -9.86 -17.16 -1.32
CA LEU A 66 -9.77 -18.01 -2.49
C LEU A 66 -8.60 -19.00 -2.33
N ILE A 67 -8.89 -20.30 -2.31
CA ILE A 67 -7.86 -21.34 -2.26
C ILE A 67 -7.69 -22.03 -3.61
N GLU A 68 -6.43 -22.27 -4.00
CA GLU A 68 -6.07 -23.02 -5.21
C GLU A 68 -4.64 -23.59 -5.08
N PRO A 69 -4.41 -24.90 -5.29
CA PRO A 69 -5.39 -25.95 -5.62
C PRO A 69 -6.22 -26.41 -4.41
N ILE A 70 -7.36 -27.10 -4.65
CA ILE A 70 -8.02 -27.93 -3.62
C ILE A 70 -7.44 -29.35 -3.71
N PRO A 71 -6.77 -29.86 -2.66
CA PRO A 71 -6.29 -31.24 -2.63
C PRO A 71 -7.43 -32.27 -2.79
N PRO A 72 -7.15 -33.46 -3.35
CA PRO A 72 -8.11 -34.55 -3.36
C PRO A 72 -8.61 -34.87 -1.94
N LYS A 73 -9.88 -35.27 -1.82
CA LYS A 73 -10.54 -35.68 -0.57
C LYS A 73 -10.91 -34.55 0.41
N VAL A 74 -10.68 -33.28 0.06
CA VAL A 74 -11.22 -32.15 0.82
C VAL A 74 -12.62 -31.84 0.29
N ALA A 75 -13.63 -31.97 1.17
CA ALA A 75 -15.03 -31.72 0.84
C ALA A 75 -15.50 -30.38 1.44
N GLU A 76 -16.54 -29.79 0.85
CA GLU A 76 -17.24 -28.67 1.47
C GLU A 76 -17.68 -29.04 2.89
N GLY A 77 -17.59 -28.07 3.79
CA GLY A 77 -17.82 -28.26 5.21
C GLY A 77 -16.58 -28.63 6.02
N SER A 78 -15.47 -29.00 5.36
CA SER A 78 -14.24 -29.40 6.04
C SER A 78 -13.57 -28.21 6.74
N GLN A 79 -13.11 -28.43 7.97
CA GLN A 79 -12.26 -27.51 8.72
C GLN A 79 -10.80 -27.71 8.30
N LEU A 80 -10.07 -26.62 8.11
CA LEU A 80 -8.70 -26.66 7.60
C LEU A 80 -7.91 -25.42 8.02
N LEU A 81 -6.59 -25.53 7.96
CA LEU A 81 -5.67 -24.41 8.06
C LEU A 81 -5.32 -23.92 6.65
N VAL A 82 -5.28 -22.60 6.46
CA VAL A 82 -4.96 -21.95 5.20
C VAL A 82 -3.69 -21.13 5.36
N ASP A 83 -2.68 -21.43 4.54
CA ASP A 83 -1.55 -20.53 4.33
C ASP A 83 -2.00 -19.37 3.43
N ILE A 84 -1.92 -18.15 3.96
CA ILE A 84 -2.27 -16.94 3.21
C ILE A 84 -1.08 -16.50 2.37
N LEU A 85 -1.27 -16.49 1.06
CA LEU A 85 -0.24 -16.12 0.09
C LEU A 85 -0.33 -14.64 -0.31
N ARG A 86 -1.54 -14.08 -0.29
CA ARG A 86 -1.83 -12.68 -0.58
C ARG A 86 -3.03 -12.25 0.25
N ALA A 87 -2.93 -11.13 0.95
CA ALA A 87 -4.05 -10.50 1.66
C ALA A 87 -5.16 -10.08 0.67
N ALA A 88 -6.35 -9.81 1.18
CA ALA A 88 -7.38 -9.18 0.36
C ALA A 88 -6.89 -7.81 -0.14
N ILE A 89 -7.28 -7.45 -1.37
CA ILE A 89 -6.91 -6.16 -1.96
C ILE A 89 -8.19 -5.43 -2.37
N PRO A 90 -8.37 -4.17 -1.94
CA PRO A 90 -9.46 -3.36 -2.41
C PRO A 90 -9.32 -3.12 -3.92
N GLU A 91 -10.39 -3.34 -4.66
CA GLU A 91 -10.52 -2.94 -6.07
C GLU A 91 -11.84 -2.18 -6.21
N GLU A 92 -11.91 -1.28 -7.20
CA GLU A 92 -13.10 -0.48 -7.44
C GLU A 92 -14.31 -1.39 -7.72
N GLY A 93 -15.40 -1.18 -6.97
CA GLY A 93 -16.64 -1.96 -7.08
C GLY A 93 -16.63 -3.36 -6.47
N ARG A 94 -15.47 -3.98 -6.18
CA ARG A 94 -15.40 -5.31 -5.54
C ARG A 94 -14.08 -5.57 -4.81
N LEU A 95 -14.16 -6.19 -3.64
CA LEU A 95 -12.98 -6.72 -2.97
C LEU A 95 -12.38 -7.93 -3.72
N LYS A 96 -11.08 -7.87 -4.02
CA LYS A 96 -10.33 -9.03 -4.46
C LYS A 96 -9.95 -9.86 -3.24
N LEU A 97 -10.69 -10.95 -3.03
CA LEU A 97 -10.50 -11.89 -1.93
C LEU A 97 -9.02 -12.20 -1.70
N ALA A 98 -8.65 -12.42 -0.44
CA ALA A 98 -7.36 -12.99 -0.11
C ALA A 98 -7.14 -14.30 -0.89
N LYS A 99 -5.88 -14.62 -1.18
CA LYS A 99 -5.51 -15.86 -1.87
C LYS A 99 -4.67 -16.71 -0.92
N GLY A 100 -5.03 -17.98 -0.81
CA GLY A 100 -4.33 -18.93 0.02
C GLY A 100 -4.21 -20.32 -0.62
N ARG A 101 -3.69 -21.25 0.17
CA ARG A 101 -3.70 -22.68 -0.09
C ARG A 101 -3.89 -23.43 1.22
N ILE A 102 -4.32 -24.68 1.16
CA ILE A 102 -4.38 -25.51 2.37
C ILE A 102 -2.96 -25.69 2.92
N ALA A 103 -2.80 -25.46 4.22
CA ALA A 103 -1.54 -25.59 4.92
C ALA A 103 -1.06 -27.06 4.94
N ALA A 104 0.25 -27.25 5.06
CA ALA A 104 0.82 -28.60 5.15
C ALA A 104 0.37 -29.32 6.45
N PRO A 105 0.27 -30.66 6.45
CA PRO A 105 0.00 -31.42 7.68
C PRO A 105 0.98 -31.06 8.80
N GLY A 106 0.48 -30.85 10.01
CA GLY A 106 1.30 -30.45 11.17
C GLY A 106 1.55 -28.94 11.29
N SER A 107 1.06 -28.12 10.35
CA SER A 107 1.08 -26.66 10.48
C SER A 107 0.29 -26.21 11.70
N LYS A 108 0.69 -25.07 12.27
CA LYS A 108 0.02 -24.44 13.41
C LYS A 108 -0.54 -23.10 12.99
N ALA A 109 -1.71 -22.76 13.52
CA ALA A 109 -2.27 -21.44 13.33
C ALA A 109 -1.29 -20.37 13.86
N ALA A 110 -1.06 -19.35 13.05
CA ALA A 110 -0.17 -18.23 13.38
C ALA A 110 -0.59 -16.98 12.61
N PRO A 111 -0.53 -15.79 13.23
CA PRO A 111 -0.72 -14.55 12.50
C PRO A 111 0.38 -14.37 11.45
N GLY A 112 0.08 -13.59 10.41
CA GLY A 112 1.10 -13.16 9.46
C GLY A 112 2.03 -12.14 10.12
N PRO A 113 3.25 -11.95 9.59
CA PRO A 113 4.20 -11.00 10.15
C PRO A 113 3.66 -9.56 10.04
N SER A 114 3.68 -8.82 11.15
CA SER A 114 3.34 -7.39 11.18
C SER A 114 4.28 -6.56 10.29
N LEU A 115 3.90 -5.32 9.97
CA LEU A 115 4.77 -4.40 9.24
C LEU A 115 6.17 -4.34 9.87
N LEU A 116 6.28 -4.07 11.17
CA LEU A 116 7.56 -4.00 11.87
C LEU A 116 8.39 -5.28 11.75
N GLN A 117 7.76 -6.46 11.87
CA GLN A 117 8.44 -7.74 11.70
C GLN A 117 8.96 -7.91 10.27
N ARG A 118 8.18 -7.51 9.25
CA ARG A 118 8.62 -7.54 7.84
C ARG A 118 9.79 -6.58 7.59
N LEU A 119 9.77 -5.39 8.18
CA LEU A 119 10.88 -4.43 8.05
C LEU A 119 12.16 -4.99 8.68
N ARG A 120 12.08 -5.54 9.90
CA ARG A 120 13.23 -6.17 10.58
C ARG A 120 13.82 -7.33 9.78
N ALA A 121 12.97 -8.12 9.11
CA ALA A 121 13.42 -9.22 8.27
C ALA A 121 14.24 -8.78 7.04
N THR A 122 14.21 -7.49 6.67
CA THR A 122 15.08 -6.97 5.60
C THR A 122 16.57 -6.88 6.00
N GLY A 123 16.86 -6.94 7.31
CA GLY A 123 18.22 -6.77 7.84
C GLY A 123 18.74 -5.32 7.82
N LEU A 124 17.92 -4.36 7.36
CA LEU A 124 18.24 -2.93 7.41
C LEU A 124 17.90 -2.34 8.78
N PRO A 125 18.61 -1.28 9.23
CA PRO A 125 18.25 -0.55 10.44
C PRO A 125 16.80 -0.07 10.39
N VAL A 126 16.08 -0.20 11.51
CA VAL A 126 14.71 0.31 11.67
C VAL A 126 14.73 1.33 12.79
N ILE A 127 14.49 2.60 12.45
CA ILE A 127 14.48 3.72 13.37
C ILE A 127 13.02 4.06 13.73
N PRO A 128 12.63 3.95 15.01
CA PRO A 128 11.30 4.34 15.44
C PRO A 128 11.12 5.86 15.31
N CYS A 129 9.91 6.28 14.97
CA CYS A 129 9.48 7.68 14.90
C CYS A 129 8.35 7.86 15.92
N PRO A 130 8.65 8.15 17.19
CA PRO A 130 7.62 8.32 18.21
C PRO A 130 6.82 9.61 17.96
N ALA A 131 5.56 9.60 18.38
CA ALA A 131 4.61 10.66 18.04
C ALA A 131 4.91 12.04 18.68
N HIS A 132 5.71 12.08 19.75
CA HIS A 132 6.10 13.32 20.45
C HIS A 132 7.35 13.99 19.86
N GLU A 133 8.01 13.35 18.89
CA GLU A 133 9.13 13.92 18.15
C GLU A 133 8.65 14.57 16.85
N GLU A 134 9.56 15.32 16.21
CA GLU A 134 9.35 15.88 14.88
C GLU A 134 8.94 14.79 13.87
N ASP A 135 8.11 15.17 12.89
CA ASP A 135 7.69 14.22 11.85
C ASP A 135 8.84 13.94 10.87
N ARG A 136 9.63 12.91 11.20
CA ARG A 136 10.76 12.47 10.37
C ARG A 136 10.34 11.93 9.02
N LEU A 137 9.14 11.38 8.89
CA LEU A 137 8.64 10.95 7.58
C LEU A 137 8.37 12.18 6.71
N GLU A 138 7.73 13.21 7.28
CA GLU A 138 7.46 14.47 6.60
C GLU A 138 8.74 15.17 6.16
N ALA A 139 9.81 15.15 6.97
CA ALA A 139 11.11 15.69 6.59
C ALA A 139 11.70 15.06 5.30
N HIS A 140 11.19 13.92 4.85
CA HIS A 140 11.58 13.24 3.61
C HIS A 140 10.49 13.26 2.52
N GLY A 141 9.47 14.08 2.66
CA GLY A 141 8.42 14.30 1.67
C GLY A 141 7.30 13.26 1.71
N TRP A 142 6.88 12.86 2.91
CA TRP A 142 5.82 11.87 3.08
C TRP A 142 4.47 12.35 2.52
N SER A 143 4.07 13.58 2.81
CA SER A 143 2.81 14.15 2.30
C SER A 143 2.80 14.26 0.78
N GLU A 144 3.91 14.66 0.15
CA GLU A 144 4.05 14.68 -1.30
C GLU A 144 3.90 13.28 -1.90
N LEU A 145 4.51 12.26 -1.28
CA LEU A 145 4.36 10.88 -1.74
C LEU A 145 2.91 10.39 -1.61
N LEU A 146 2.22 10.72 -0.52
CA LEU A 146 0.82 10.34 -0.36
C LEU A 146 -0.06 11.03 -1.40
N ASP A 147 0.22 12.30 -1.71
CA ASP A 147 -0.50 13.07 -2.73
C ASP A 147 -0.28 12.50 -4.13
N GLU A 148 0.98 12.20 -4.49
CA GLU A 148 1.33 11.51 -5.73
C GLU A 148 0.63 10.14 -5.84
N ALA A 149 0.58 9.37 -4.76
CA ALA A 149 -0.08 8.05 -4.75
C ALA A 149 -1.61 8.16 -4.80
N ALA A 150 -2.19 9.17 -4.15
CA ALA A 150 -3.62 9.43 -4.19
C ALA A 150 -4.06 9.85 -5.61
N ARG A 151 -3.36 10.81 -6.23
CA ARG A 151 -3.67 11.31 -7.59
C ARG A 151 -3.22 10.37 -8.70
N GLY A 152 -2.15 9.61 -8.48
CA GLY A 152 -1.51 8.79 -9.50
C GLY A 152 -0.74 9.63 -10.50
N GLU A 153 -0.19 10.76 -10.06
CA GLU A 153 0.60 11.68 -10.88
C GLU A 153 1.98 11.80 -10.24
N VAL A 154 3.04 11.59 -11.01
CA VAL A 154 4.43 11.62 -10.52
C VAL A 154 5.30 12.36 -11.52
N GLY A 155 6.26 13.15 -11.04
CA GLY A 155 7.25 13.80 -11.90
C GLY A 155 6.96 15.26 -12.22
N ARG A 156 7.56 15.74 -13.32
CA ARG A 156 7.61 17.15 -13.74
C ARG A 156 7.54 17.24 -15.27
N GLU A 157 7.58 18.45 -15.81
CA GLU A 157 7.40 18.73 -17.25
C GLU A 157 8.34 17.96 -18.19
N ASP A 158 9.53 17.60 -17.73
CA ASP A 158 10.53 16.87 -18.51
C ASP A 158 10.29 15.35 -18.58
N ALA A 159 9.60 14.78 -17.59
CA ALA A 159 9.04 13.44 -17.57
C ALA A 159 8.02 13.33 -16.43
N ALA A 160 6.80 12.98 -16.78
CA ALA A 160 5.69 12.76 -15.86
C ALA A 160 5.05 11.40 -16.10
N LEU A 161 4.45 10.85 -15.05
CA LEU A 161 3.69 9.61 -15.09
C LEU A 161 2.24 9.88 -14.76
N ARG A 162 1.34 9.21 -15.47
CA ARG A 162 -0.03 9.00 -15.02
C ARG A 162 -0.23 7.51 -14.72
N ILE A 163 -0.59 7.20 -13.49
CA ILE A 163 -0.67 5.83 -12.97
C ILE A 163 -2.12 5.45 -12.69
N PHE A 164 -2.57 4.40 -13.36
CA PHE A 164 -3.93 3.90 -13.31
C PHE A 164 -3.95 2.46 -12.80
N PRO A 165 -4.23 2.24 -11.51
CA PRO A 165 -4.60 0.92 -11.01
C PRO A 165 -5.92 0.49 -11.64
N THR A 166 -5.92 -0.64 -12.35
CA THR A 166 -7.14 -1.26 -12.90
C THR A 166 -7.34 -2.66 -12.32
N PRO A 167 -8.52 -3.29 -12.46
CA PRO A 167 -8.75 -4.64 -11.96
C PRO A 167 -7.77 -5.70 -12.49
N ALA A 168 -7.29 -5.54 -13.73
CA ALA A 168 -6.41 -6.51 -14.39
C ALA A 168 -4.92 -6.21 -14.15
N MET A 169 -4.53 -4.94 -14.29
CA MET A 169 -3.13 -4.50 -14.21
C MET A 169 -3.02 -3.01 -13.85
N VAL A 170 -1.84 -2.58 -13.43
CA VAL A 170 -1.54 -1.14 -13.33
C VAL A 170 -1.04 -0.66 -14.70
N LEU A 171 -1.61 0.43 -15.21
CA LEU A 171 -1.10 1.10 -16.42
C LEU A 171 -0.36 2.38 -16.01
N ILE A 172 0.82 2.59 -16.58
CA ILE A 172 1.64 3.78 -16.39
C ILE A 172 1.85 4.40 -17.75
N ASP A 173 1.26 5.58 -17.94
CA ASP A 173 1.45 6.41 -19.11
C ASP A 173 2.62 7.37 -18.86
N VAL A 174 3.49 7.56 -19.86
CA VAL A 174 4.69 8.40 -19.77
C VAL A 174 4.57 9.57 -20.73
N ASP A 175 4.47 10.77 -20.16
CA ASP A 175 4.43 12.03 -20.87
C ASP A 175 5.66 12.89 -20.54
N GLY A 176 5.96 13.87 -21.40
CA GLY A 176 7.00 14.87 -21.14
C GLY A 176 7.37 15.67 -22.38
N SER A 177 8.11 16.76 -22.16
CA SER A 177 8.54 17.67 -23.23
C SER A 177 9.79 17.21 -24.00
N LEU A 178 10.42 16.11 -23.59
CA LEU A 178 11.66 15.60 -24.19
C LEU A 178 11.42 14.78 -25.48
N PRO A 179 12.40 14.75 -26.41
CA PRO A 179 12.34 13.84 -27.56
C PRO A 179 12.23 12.36 -27.14
N PRO A 180 11.55 11.48 -27.90
CA PRO A 180 11.30 10.09 -27.51
C PRO A 180 12.54 9.28 -27.07
N ALA A 181 13.67 9.45 -27.76
CA ALA A 181 14.93 8.77 -27.44
C ALA A 181 15.49 9.14 -26.05
N GLN A 182 15.12 10.32 -25.53
CA GLN A 182 15.50 10.79 -24.19
C GLN A 182 14.39 10.55 -23.16
N LEU A 183 13.12 10.77 -23.57
CA LEU A 183 11.95 10.59 -22.72
C LEU A 183 11.75 9.11 -22.35
N GLY A 184 11.94 8.17 -23.29
CA GLY A 184 11.77 6.74 -23.03
C GLY A 184 12.61 6.24 -21.86
N PRO A 185 13.95 6.39 -21.88
CA PRO A 185 14.79 6.01 -20.75
C PRO A 185 14.48 6.77 -19.45
N LYS A 186 14.20 8.07 -19.53
CA LYS A 186 13.91 8.87 -18.34
C LYS A 186 12.59 8.46 -17.68
N GLY A 187 11.54 8.27 -18.49
CA GLY A 187 10.25 7.77 -18.06
C GLY A 187 10.32 6.35 -17.52
N ALA A 188 11.08 5.46 -18.17
CA ALA A 188 11.31 4.10 -17.68
C ALA A 188 11.98 4.09 -16.29
N LYS A 189 12.99 4.95 -16.07
CA LYS A 189 13.58 5.17 -14.74
C LYS A 189 12.56 5.68 -13.74
N LEU A 190 11.78 6.71 -14.10
CA LEU A 190 10.79 7.32 -13.22
C LEU A 190 9.71 6.30 -12.81
N ALA A 191 9.23 5.52 -13.77
CA ALA A 191 8.26 4.44 -13.55
C ALA A 191 8.83 3.36 -12.63
N ALA A 192 10.07 2.90 -12.84
CA ALA A 192 10.72 1.93 -11.97
C ALA A 192 10.83 2.43 -10.50
N LEU A 193 11.17 3.70 -10.32
CA LEU A 193 11.22 4.34 -8.99
C LEU A 193 9.82 4.43 -8.38
N ALA A 194 8.80 4.85 -9.13
CA ALA A 194 7.42 4.94 -8.64
C ALA A 194 6.86 3.55 -8.26
N ILE A 195 7.12 2.53 -9.07
CA ILE A 195 6.74 1.13 -8.79
C ILE A 195 7.32 0.66 -7.46
N ARG A 196 8.60 0.93 -7.20
CA ARG A 196 9.23 0.59 -5.93
C ARG A 196 8.65 1.41 -4.79
N ARG A 197 8.63 2.73 -4.94
CA ARG A 197 8.26 3.70 -3.89
C ARG A 197 6.83 3.50 -3.38
N MET A 198 5.89 3.21 -4.28
CA MET A 198 4.48 2.99 -3.95
C MET A 198 4.12 1.51 -3.76
N GLY A 199 5.07 0.58 -3.91
CA GLY A 199 4.84 -0.84 -3.77
C GLY A 199 3.89 -1.43 -4.83
N LEU A 200 3.95 -0.93 -6.07
CA LEU A 200 3.13 -1.43 -7.17
C LEU A 200 3.54 -2.86 -7.53
N CYS A 201 2.56 -3.75 -7.61
CA CYS A 201 2.76 -5.18 -7.81
C CYS A 201 1.69 -5.80 -8.72
N GLY A 202 1.86 -7.06 -9.09
CA GLY A 202 1.00 -7.75 -10.05
C GLY A 202 1.48 -7.53 -11.47
N SER A 203 0.54 -7.43 -12.41
CA SER A 203 0.85 -7.04 -13.78
C SER A 203 0.88 -5.51 -13.88
N ILE A 204 1.93 -4.97 -14.48
CA ILE A 204 2.14 -3.53 -14.65
C ILE A 204 2.53 -3.31 -16.11
N GLY A 205 1.87 -2.40 -16.81
CA GLY A 205 2.20 -1.98 -18.16
C GLY A 205 2.73 -0.56 -18.13
N ILE A 206 3.87 -0.32 -18.75
CA ILE A 206 4.42 1.02 -18.94
C ILE A 206 4.33 1.32 -20.43
N ASP A 207 3.61 2.39 -20.76
CA ASP A 207 3.52 2.94 -22.10
C ASP A 207 4.57 4.04 -22.25
N LEU A 208 5.71 3.70 -22.85
CA LEU A 208 6.78 4.66 -23.16
C LEU A 208 6.50 5.30 -24.52
N PRO A 209 7.02 6.51 -24.79
CA PRO A 209 6.96 7.08 -26.13
C PRO A 209 7.60 6.13 -27.15
N THR A 210 7.06 6.12 -28.37
CA THR A 210 7.59 5.30 -29.46
C THR A 210 9.02 5.72 -29.81
N MET A 211 9.96 4.78 -29.63
CA MET A 211 11.40 4.95 -29.94
C MET A 211 11.74 4.35 -31.31
N ASN A 212 12.64 5.01 -32.03
CA ASN A 212 12.85 4.76 -33.47
C ASN A 212 13.60 3.46 -33.75
N ASN A 213 14.48 3.04 -32.83
CA ASN A 213 15.36 1.89 -33.05
C ASN A 213 15.42 0.98 -31.81
N LYS A 214 16.05 -0.19 -32.01
CA LYS A 214 16.18 -1.21 -30.98
C LYS A 214 17.08 -0.76 -29.82
N ASP A 215 18.10 0.04 -30.10
CA ASP A 215 19.10 0.46 -29.11
C ASP A 215 18.48 1.41 -28.08
N GLU A 216 17.68 2.39 -28.53
CA GLU A 216 16.89 3.27 -27.66
C GLU A 216 15.97 2.47 -26.72
N ARG A 217 15.25 1.48 -27.27
CA ARG A 217 14.38 0.58 -26.50
C ARG A 217 15.14 -0.25 -25.47
N MET A 218 16.34 -0.71 -25.82
CA MET A 218 17.22 -1.44 -24.89
C MET A 218 17.73 -0.55 -23.75
N ILE A 219 18.06 0.72 -24.04
CA ILE A 219 18.47 1.69 -23.02
C ILE A 219 17.33 1.93 -22.03
N ALA A 220 16.10 2.10 -22.50
CA ALA A 220 14.93 2.26 -21.63
C ALA A 220 14.69 1.03 -20.74
N ALA A 221 14.76 -0.17 -21.32
CA ALA A 221 14.65 -1.42 -20.58
C ALA A 221 15.72 -1.55 -19.48
N ALA A 222 16.96 -1.15 -19.78
CA ALA A 222 18.07 -1.18 -18.83
C ALA A 222 17.87 -0.19 -17.65
N GLN A 223 17.12 0.90 -17.83
CA GLN A 223 16.75 1.76 -16.71
C GLN A 223 15.82 1.05 -15.72
N ILE A 224 14.88 0.25 -16.21
CA ILE A 224 13.99 -0.53 -15.34
C ILE A 224 14.82 -1.51 -14.51
N ASP A 225 15.70 -2.27 -15.16
CA ASP A 225 16.56 -3.26 -14.48
C ASP A 225 17.49 -2.63 -13.43
N LYS A 226 17.94 -1.40 -13.69
CA LYS A 226 18.83 -0.69 -12.79
C LYS A 226 18.14 -0.18 -11.53
N TYR A 227 16.90 0.31 -11.63
CA TYR A 227 16.24 1.05 -10.55
C TYR A 227 15.13 0.27 -9.84
N LEU A 228 14.55 -0.75 -10.48
CA LEU A 228 13.56 -1.62 -9.86
C LEU A 228 14.27 -2.86 -9.28
N PRO A 229 14.26 -3.07 -7.95
CA PRO A 229 14.88 -4.26 -7.37
C PRO A 229 14.11 -5.54 -7.72
N LEU A 230 14.85 -6.63 -7.93
CA LEU A 230 14.32 -7.98 -8.03
C LEU A 230 13.58 -8.39 -6.73
N PRO A 231 12.61 -9.33 -6.80
CA PRO A 231 12.20 -10.07 -7.99
C PRO A 231 11.17 -9.32 -8.84
N PHE A 232 11.39 -9.34 -10.16
CA PHE A 232 10.39 -9.03 -11.17
C PHE A 232 10.75 -9.74 -12.47
N GLU A 233 9.76 -9.94 -13.33
CA GLU A 233 9.97 -10.31 -14.73
C GLU A 233 9.50 -9.16 -15.60
N ARG A 234 10.10 -8.98 -16.78
CA ARG A 234 9.61 -8.01 -17.76
C ARG A 234 9.72 -8.54 -19.19
N THR A 235 8.85 -8.04 -20.06
CA THR A 235 9.01 -8.21 -21.50
C THR A 235 10.14 -7.31 -22.03
N ALA A 236 10.53 -7.52 -23.29
CA ALA A 236 11.20 -6.46 -24.03
C ALA A 236 10.24 -5.27 -24.25
N VAL A 237 10.81 -4.07 -24.45
CA VAL A 237 10.04 -2.92 -24.93
C VAL A 237 9.69 -3.18 -26.40
N ASN A 238 8.40 -3.22 -26.72
CA ASN A 238 7.92 -3.53 -28.06
C ASN A 238 8.08 -2.34 -29.03
N GLY A 239 7.74 -2.52 -30.31
CA GLY A 239 7.86 -1.48 -31.33
C GLY A 239 7.00 -0.23 -31.10
N PHE A 240 6.00 -0.31 -30.22
CA PHE A 240 5.12 0.79 -29.85
C PHE A 240 5.51 1.48 -28.53
N GLY A 241 6.57 0.99 -27.85
CA GLY A 241 7.04 1.56 -26.58
C GLY A 241 6.50 0.86 -25.32
N PHE A 242 5.62 -0.13 -25.47
CA PHE A 242 5.03 -0.81 -24.32
C PHE A 242 5.98 -1.86 -23.72
N VAL A 243 6.05 -1.91 -22.38
CA VAL A 243 6.72 -2.97 -21.62
C VAL A 243 5.84 -3.44 -20.47
N GLN A 244 5.71 -4.75 -20.32
CA GLN A 244 5.00 -5.36 -19.20
C GLN A 244 5.99 -5.83 -18.14
N ILE A 245 5.70 -5.54 -16.88
CA ILE A 245 6.41 -6.00 -15.69
C ILE A 245 5.46 -6.86 -14.86
N ILE A 246 5.96 -7.99 -14.37
CA ILE A 246 5.26 -8.87 -13.43
C ILE A 246 6.01 -8.89 -12.11
N ARG A 247 5.31 -8.54 -11.02
CA ARG A 247 5.83 -8.60 -9.64
C ARG A 247 4.88 -9.40 -8.76
N ARG A 248 5.45 -10.16 -7.81
CA ARG A 248 4.65 -10.88 -6.82
C ARG A 248 3.81 -9.87 -6.00
N ARG A 249 2.50 -10.12 -5.94
CA ARG A 249 1.54 -9.27 -5.22
C ARG A 249 1.10 -10.01 -3.96
N GLU A 250 1.49 -9.50 -2.79
CA GLU A 250 1.16 -10.09 -1.49
C GLU A 250 0.18 -9.23 -0.68
N ARG A 251 0.12 -7.93 -0.98
CA ARG A 251 -0.68 -6.93 -0.26
C ARG A 251 -1.07 -5.80 -1.21
N ALA A 252 -1.95 -4.94 -0.74
CA ALA A 252 -2.29 -3.71 -1.44
C ALA A 252 -1.07 -2.77 -1.52
N SER A 253 -0.93 -2.09 -2.64
CA SER A 253 0.02 -1.00 -2.84
C SER A 253 -0.42 0.25 -2.09
N LEU A 254 0.48 1.23 -1.97
CA LEU A 254 0.17 2.51 -1.33
C LEU A 254 -1.04 3.19 -2.00
N MET A 255 -1.09 3.21 -3.34
CA MET A 255 -2.20 3.79 -4.08
C MET A 255 -3.54 3.11 -3.74
N GLU A 256 -3.55 1.78 -3.69
CA GLU A 256 -4.76 1.01 -3.37
C GLU A 256 -5.22 1.27 -1.93
N VAL A 257 -4.28 1.34 -0.96
CA VAL A 257 -4.60 1.63 0.44
C VAL A 257 -5.22 3.02 0.61
N LEU A 258 -4.67 4.04 -0.07
CA LEU A 258 -5.15 5.42 0.07
C LEU A 258 -6.51 5.63 -0.63
N ARG A 259 -6.67 5.05 -1.83
CA ARG A 259 -7.89 5.22 -2.64
C ARG A 259 -9.07 4.38 -2.16
N ALA A 260 -8.82 3.26 -1.48
CA ALA A 260 -9.88 2.39 -0.98
C ALA A 260 -10.75 3.06 0.09
N ASP A 261 -10.15 3.91 0.93
CA ASP A 261 -10.86 4.65 1.97
C ASP A 261 -10.23 6.04 2.15
N PRO A 262 -10.60 7.02 1.31
CA PRO A 262 -10.07 8.38 1.39
C PRO A 262 -10.43 9.07 2.71
N VAL A 263 -11.59 8.72 3.30
CA VAL A 263 -12.03 9.27 4.59
C VAL A 263 -11.11 8.80 5.71
N ARG A 264 -10.83 7.49 5.78
CA ARG A 264 -9.87 6.95 6.75
C ARG A 264 -8.46 7.48 6.52
N THR A 265 -8.05 7.65 5.26
CA THR A 265 -6.76 8.29 4.93
C THR A 265 -6.64 9.68 5.53
N ALA A 266 -7.62 10.55 5.28
CA ALA A 266 -7.64 11.89 5.83
C ALA A 266 -7.72 11.90 7.37
N ALA A 267 -8.52 11.01 7.95
CA ALA A 267 -8.61 10.87 9.41
C ALA A 267 -7.26 10.48 10.03
N MET A 268 -6.50 9.56 9.42
CA MET A 268 -5.18 9.18 9.95
C MET A 268 -4.19 10.34 9.87
N ALA A 269 -4.22 11.12 8.78
CA ALA A 269 -3.39 12.33 8.66
C ALA A 269 -3.72 13.34 9.77
N LEU A 270 -5.00 13.58 10.05
CA LEU A 270 -5.43 14.48 11.13
C LEU A 270 -5.04 13.96 12.52
N LEU A 271 -5.20 12.66 12.79
CA LEU A 271 -4.74 12.08 14.05
C LEU A 271 -3.22 12.27 14.24
N ARG A 272 -2.43 12.18 13.16
CA ARG A 272 -0.97 12.41 13.22
C ARG A 272 -0.61 13.85 13.46
N GLN A 273 -1.28 14.78 12.78
CA GLN A 273 -1.12 16.20 13.06
C GLN A 273 -1.51 16.50 14.51
N ALA A 274 -2.59 15.89 15.00
CA ALA A 274 -3.08 16.08 16.35
C ALA A 274 -2.11 15.57 17.40
N GLU A 275 -1.42 14.46 17.19
CA GLU A 275 -0.39 14.00 18.12
C GLU A 275 0.73 15.03 18.33
N ARG A 276 1.07 15.79 17.29
CA ARG A 276 2.18 16.75 17.27
C ARG A 276 1.75 18.21 17.45
N HIS A 277 0.46 18.47 17.64
CA HIS A 277 -0.04 19.83 17.71
C HIS A 277 0.31 20.53 19.03
N GLY A 278 1.00 21.67 18.94
CA GLY A 278 1.44 22.43 20.09
C GLY A 278 2.38 21.62 21.00
N THR A 279 2.25 21.82 22.32
CA THR A 279 3.09 21.14 23.34
C THR A 279 2.35 19.99 24.04
N GLY A 280 1.33 19.42 23.41
CA GLY A 280 0.40 18.46 24.04
C GLY A 280 -0.80 19.12 24.73
N GLY A 281 -1.52 18.35 25.55
CA GLY A 281 -2.75 18.80 26.21
C GLY A 281 -4.00 18.68 25.33
N ALA A 282 -5.01 19.50 25.64
CA ALA A 282 -6.27 19.48 24.91
C ALA A 282 -6.07 19.79 23.41
N VAL A 283 -6.98 19.28 22.58
CA VAL A 283 -7.04 19.60 21.15
C VAL A 283 -8.44 19.33 20.62
N THR A 284 -8.88 20.18 19.70
CA THR A 284 -10.10 19.93 18.90
C THR A 284 -9.70 19.60 17.47
N ILE A 285 -10.15 18.46 16.96
CA ILE A 285 -10.04 18.09 15.54
C ILE A 285 -11.26 18.64 14.81
N VAL A 286 -11.05 19.63 13.94
CA VAL A 286 -12.10 20.19 13.08
C VAL A 286 -11.98 19.58 11.70
N ALA A 287 -13.03 18.88 11.26
CA ALA A 287 -12.98 18.14 10.00
C ALA A 287 -14.35 18.10 9.29
N GLY A 288 -14.33 17.74 8.01
CA GLY A 288 -15.56 17.48 7.26
C GLY A 288 -16.41 16.38 7.91
N PRO A 289 -17.75 16.37 7.73
CA PRO A 289 -18.65 15.48 8.46
C PRO A 289 -18.29 14.00 8.38
N ALA A 290 -17.88 13.50 7.21
CA ALA A 290 -17.51 12.09 7.03
C ALA A 290 -16.32 11.64 7.90
N ILE A 291 -15.35 12.54 8.13
CA ILE A 291 -14.19 12.27 9.00
C ILE A 291 -14.64 12.29 10.46
N ALA A 292 -15.42 13.29 10.86
CA ALA A 292 -15.95 13.39 12.21
C ALA A 292 -16.77 12.14 12.59
N ASP A 293 -17.68 11.72 11.70
CA ASP A 293 -18.49 10.50 11.86
C ASP A 293 -17.64 9.21 11.96
N LEU A 294 -16.51 9.15 11.23
CA LEU A 294 -15.56 8.05 11.36
C LEU A 294 -14.89 8.05 12.74
N LEU A 295 -14.40 9.21 13.19
CA LEU A 295 -13.74 9.34 14.50
C LEU A 295 -14.71 9.03 15.65
N TYR A 296 -15.98 9.44 15.56
CA TYR A 296 -17.00 9.09 16.55
C TYR A 296 -17.28 7.59 16.62
N ARG A 297 -17.26 6.88 15.48
CA ARG A 297 -17.42 5.42 15.43
C ARG A 297 -16.19 4.67 15.93
N MET A 298 -15.04 5.33 16.04
CA MET A 298 -13.77 4.78 16.49
C MET A 298 -13.26 5.46 17.77
N PRO A 299 -14.00 5.36 18.90
CA PRO A 299 -13.65 6.07 20.13
C PRO A 299 -12.29 5.64 20.70
N ASP A 300 -11.82 4.42 20.43
CA ASP A 300 -10.46 3.98 20.81
C ASP A 300 -9.37 4.88 20.21
N TRP A 301 -9.56 5.39 18.99
CA TRP A 301 -8.56 6.24 18.35
C TRP A 301 -8.42 7.59 19.05
N THR A 302 -9.54 8.24 19.38
CA THR A 302 -9.53 9.53 20.10
C THR A 302 -9.09 9.35 21.55
N GLN A 303 -9.41 8.22 22.20
CA GLN A 303 -8.92 7.88 23.53
C GLN A 303 -7.40 7.67 23.56
N ARG A 304 -6.85 6.93 22.59
CA ARG A 304 -5.39 6.76 22.43
C ARG A 304 -4.70 8.10 22.17
N LEU A 305 -5.31 8.96 21.37
CA LEU A 305 -4.80 10.31 21.13
C LEU A 305 -4.78 11.13 22.41
N ALA A 306 -5.88 11.13 23.18
CA ALA A 306 -5.98 11.83 24.46
C ALA A 306 -4.91 11.34 25.46
N ALA A 307 -4.69 10.02 25.52
CA ALA A 307 -3.66 9.41 26.36
C ALA A 307 -2.24 9.83 25.92
N ARG A 308 -1.95 9.83 24.61
CA ARG A 308 -0.65 10.25 24.07
C ARG A 308 -0.37 11.74 24.28
N ARG A 309 -1.41 12.60 24.22
CA ARG A 309 -1.29 14.05 24.43
C ARG A 309 -1.35 14.49 25.89
N GLY A 310 -1.93 13.67 26.77
CA GLY A 310 -2.20 14.05 28.16
C GLY A 310 -3.32 15.09 28.31
N GLY A 311 -4.32 15.09 27.43
CA GLY A 311 -5.42 16.05 27.46
C GLY A 311 -6.66 15.60 26.69
N ALA A 312 -7.76 16.35 26.83
CA ALA A 312 -9.03 16.04 26.17
C ALA A 312 -8.91 16.17 24.64
N VAL A 313 -9.57 15.27 23.92
CA VAL A 313 -9.68 15.30 22.46
C VAL A 313 -11.15 15.50 22.11
N GLU A 314 -11.44 16.63 21.48
CA GLU A 314 -12.76 16.92 20.92
C GLU A 314 -12.73 16.76 19.40
N VAL A 315 -13.88 16.40 18.82
CA VAL A 315 -14.06 16.31 17.37
C VAL A 315 -15.21 17.23 17.01
N ARG A 316 -15.00 18.11 16.03
CA ARG A 316 -16.03 19.05 15.56
C ARG A 316 -16.21 18.89 14.05
N ALA A 317 -17.45 18.63 13.65
CA ALA A 317 -17.82 18.56 12.24
C ALA A 317 -18.03 19.98 11.68
N ASP A 318 -17.43 20.27 10.53
CA ASP A 318 -17.66 21.48 9.75
C ASP A 318 -18.03 21.11 8.30
N PRO A 319 -19.27 21.36 7.86
CA PRO A 319 -19.74 20.98 6.53
C PRO A 319 -19.08 21.77 5.38
N ALA A 320 -18.36 22.86 5.68
CA ALA A 320 -17.61 23.61 4.68
C ALA A 320 -16.26 22.95 4.33
N LEU A 321 -15.77 22.00 5.14
CA LEU A 321 -14.46 21.39 4.96
C LEU A 321 -14.49 20.17 4.05
N THR A 322 -13.57 20.14 3.09
CA THR A 322 -13.26 18.94 2.30
C THR A 322 -12.42 17.95 3.12
N LEU A 323 -12.19 16.75 2.58
CA LEU A 323 -11.36 15.74 3.25
C LEU A 323 -9.92 16.22 3.53
N ALA A 324 -9.38 17.12 2.69
CA ALA A 324 -8.02 17.63 2.83
C ALA A 324 -7.93 18.91 3.68
N ALA A 325 -9.07 19.50 4.08
CA ALA A 325 -9.13 20.82 4.71
C ALA A 325 -9.31 20.78 6.24
N GLY A 326 -9.27 19.60 6.86
CA GLY A 326 -9.33 19.49 8.31
C GLY A 326 -8.13 20.17 8.98
N TYR A 327 -8.34 20.68 10.19
CA TYR A 327 -7.32 21.37 10.97
C TYR A 327 -7.54 21.14 12.47
N LEU A 328 -6.66 21.74 13.28
CA LEU A 328 -6.62 21.55 14.72
C LEU A 328 -6.75 22.90 15.42
N GLU A 329 -7.51 22.91 16.51
CA GLU A 329 -7.62 24.04 17.43
C GLU A 329 -7.09 23.62 18.81
N PRO A 330 -6.46 24.54 19.57
CA PRO A 330 -6.02 24.28 20.94
C PRO A 330 -7.19 24.00 21.89
#